data_AF-A0ABD6B212-F1
#
_entry.id   AF-A0ABD6B212-F1
#
_cell.length_a   1.000
_cell.length_b   1.000
_cell.length_c   1.000
_cell.angle_alpha   90.00
_cell.angle_beta   90.00
_cell.angle_gamma   90.00
#
_symmetry.space_group_name_H-M   'P 1'
#
loop_
_entity.id
_entity.type
_entity.pdbx_description
1 polymer ?
#
loop_
_entity_poly.entity_id
_entity_poly.type
_entity_poly.pdbx_seq_one_letter_code
_entity_poly.pdbx_strand_id
1 'polypeptide(L)'
;GEQRHARGLAERVDDAERAVTERLSAIERRLDELAELRRLGDADLSAPTETLTEPIERYDAAVREAFEAYVQDAPVRELLELIETTKQYPLIDYQRPPTDLLEYVRNHPAGEEPLSTLLSYAQYSGSKLSHYVEDPTAFETTVPVHRTYLDRIGPEPLTVGSPPPADELRYLASELVSVVGRFADEETVALARNLRDLARREDYDRLRDAVVAEEELTAEQREALRNGEIEAEAERLRGERDRLEQALEN
;
A
#
# COMPACT_ATOMS: atom_id res chain seq x y z
N GLY A 1 -14.38 -7.20 61.88
CA GLY A 1 -15.53 -6.79 61.03
C GLY A 1 -15.14 -5.60 60.17
N GLU A 2 -14.79 -4.49 60.79
CA GLU A 2 -14.56 -3.20 60.13
C GLU A 2 -13.42 -3.20 59.09
N GLN A 3 -12.26 -3.79 59.38
CA GLN A 3 -11.14 -3.84 58.42
C GLN A 3 -11.44 -4.63 57.13
N ARG A 4 -12.31 -5.65 57.18
CA ARG A 4 -12.75 -6.38 55.97
C ARG A 4 -13.80 -5.60 55.19
N HIS A 5 -14.68 -4.87 55.88
CA HIS A 5 -15.66 -3.98 55.26
C HIS A 5 -15.00 -2.79 54.55
N ALA A 6 -13.99 -2.15 55.17
CA ALA A 6 -13.27 -1.04 54.56
C ALA A 6 -12.48 -1.46 53.30
N ARG A 7 -11.85 -2.64 53.33
CA ARG A 7 -11.15 -3.20 52.16
C ARG A 7 -12.10 -3.53 51.01
N GLY A 8 -13.26 -4.12 51.31
CA GLY A 8 -14.28 -4.41 50.29
C GLY A 8 -14.99 -3.15 49.75
N LEU A 9 -14.99 -2.03 50.47
CA LEU A 9 -15.46 -0.75 49.94
C LEU A 9 -14.42 -0.09 49.03
N ALA A 10 -13.14 -0.11 49.42
CA ALA A 10 -12.06 0.40 48.59
C ALA A 10 -11.92 -0.36 47.26
N GLU A 11 -12.02 -1.69 47.30
CA GLU A 11 -11.98 -2.54 46.10
C GLU A 11 -13.16 -2.24 45.15
N ARG A 12 -14.35 -1.99 45.69
CA ARG A 12 -15.52 -1.60 44.89
C ARG A 12 -15.43 -0.20 44.27
N VAL A 13 -14.72 0.73 44.91
CA VAL A 13 -14.47 2.07 44.37
C VAL A 13 -13.44 1.98 43.25
N ASP A 14 -12.34 1.25 43.46
CA ASP A 14 -11.31 0.99 42.45
C ASP A 14 -11.90 0.31 41.19
N ASP A 15 -12.74 -0.71 41.39
CA ASP A 15 -13.45 -1.37 40.28
C ASP A 15 -14.37 -0.42 39.51
N ALA A 16 -15.03 0.51 40.21
CA ALA A 16 -15.93 1.49 39.60
C ALA A 16 -15.16 2.56 38.82
N GLU A 17 -14.10 3.12 39.39
CA GLU A 17 -13.21 4.08 38.72
C GLU A 17 -12.57 3.47 37.47
N ARG A 18 -12.15 2.20 37.57
CA ARG A 18 -11.62 1.45 36.44
C ARG A 18 -12.67 1.29 35.33
N ALA A 19 -13.89 0.90 35.68
CA ALA A 19 -14.97 0.74 34.70
C ALA A 19 -15.31 2.08 34.01
N VAL A 20 -15.31 3.18 34.75
CA VAL A 20 -15.52 4.52 34.17
C VAL A 20 -14.38 4.91 33.23
N THR A 21 -13.13 4.66 33.62
CA THR A 21 -11.95 4.94 32.80
C THR A 21 -11.97 4.11 31.50
N GLU A 22 -12.26 2.81 31.60
CA GLU A 22 -12.40 1.93 30.43
C GLU A 22 -13.52 2.41 29.49
N ARG A 23 -14.62 2.92 30.05
CA ARG A 23 -15.71 3.51 29.27
C ARG A 23 -15.29 4.81 28.59
N LEU A 24 -14.60 5.71 29.28
CA LEU A 24 -14.07 6.95 28.70
C LEU A 24 -13.14 6.67 27.52
N SER A 25 -12.18 5.76 27.67
CA SER A 25 -11.29 5.38 26.56
C SER A 25 -12.03 4.70 25.40
N ALA A 26 -13.15 4.03 25.65
CA ALA A 26 -14.00 3.52 24.57
C ALA A 26 -14.78 4.62 23.86
N ILE A 27 -15.26 5.63 24.59
CA ILE A 27 -15.94 6.80 24.04
C ILE A 27 -14.98 7.62 23.17
N GLU A 28 -13.76 7.87 23.63
CA GLU A 28 -12.76 8.63 22.87
C GLU A 28 -12.44 7.95 21.54
N ARG A 29 -12.13 6.65 21.56
CA ARG A 29 -11.89 5.88 20.32
C ARG A 29 -13.07 5.97 19.35
N ARG A 30 -14.31 5.88 19.87
CA ARG A 30 -15.51 5.98 19.04
C ARG A 30 -15.72 7.39 18.49
N LEU A 31 -15.39 8.43 19.25
CA LEU A 31 -15.45 9.81 18.78
C LEU A 31 -14.43 10.08 17.66
N ASP A 32 -13.23 9.49 17.75
CA ASP A 32 -12.22 9.57 16.70
C ASP A 32 -12.69 8.87 15.42
N GLU A 33 -13.30 7.68 15.52
CA GLU A 33 -13.93 6.98 14.39
C GLU A 33 -15.04 7.83 13.74
N LEU A 34 -15.93 8.41 14.54
CA LEU A 34 -17.04 9.24 14.03
C LEU A 34 -16.54 10.54 13.38
N ALA A 35 -15.47 11.13 13.93
CA ALA A 35 -14.82 12.29 13.33
C ALA A 35 -14.22 11.94 11.96
N GLU A 36 -13.66 10.74 11.81
CA GLU A 36 -13.14 10.29 10.52
C GLU A 36 -14.24 10.07 9.48
N LEU A 37 -15.31 9.38 9.86
CA LEU A 37 -16.48 9.20 8.99
C LEU A 37 -17.04 10.54 8.52
N ARG A 38 -17.06 11.54 9.40
CA ARG A 38 -17.48 12.89 9.04
C ARG A 38 -16.54 13.54 8.03
N ARG A 39 -15.21 13.43 8.21
CA ARG A 39 -14.24 13.97 7.23
C ARG A 39 -14.44 13.36 5.85
N LEU A 40 -14.66 12.04 5.77
CA LEU A 40 -14.97 11.36 4.51
C LEU A 40 -16.34 11.81 3.94
N GLY A 41 -17.32 12.06 4.81
CA GLY A 41 -18.64 12.55 4.41
C GLY A 41 -18.68 13.99 3.88
N ASP A 42 -17.68 14.82 4.20
CA ASP A 42 -17.53 16.16 3.64
C ASP A 42 -17.10 16.13 2.15
N ALA A 43 -16.63 14.97 1.66
CA ALA A 43 -16.32 14.77 0.25
C ALA A 43 -17.59 14.76 -0.61
N ASP A 44 -17.45 15.15 -1.88
CA ASP A 44 -18.53 15.07 -2.85
C ASP A 44 -18.77 13.62 -3.28
N LEU A 45 -19.55 12.88 -2.50
CA LEU A 45 -19.92 11.48 -2.77
C LEU A 45 -20.75 11.27 -4.05
N SER A 46 -21.08 12.35 -4.77
CA SER A 46 -21.75 12.30 -6.08
C SER A 46 -20.82 12.67 -7.24
N ALA A 47 -19.56 12.98 -6.95
CA ALA A 47 -18.60 13.35 -7.96
C ALA A 47 -18.35 12.16 -8.91
N PRO A 48 -18.07 12.42 -10.20
CA PRO A 48 -17.79 11.37 -11.16
C PRO A 48 -16.36 10.85 -10.97
N THR A 49 -16.17 10.01 -9.94
CA THR A 49 -14.90 9.38 -9.52
C THR A 49 -14.20 8.66 -10.68
N GLU A 50 -14.98 8.06 -11.58
CA GLU A 50 -14.51 7.38 -12.80
C GLU A 50 -13.69 8.26 -13.74
N THR A 51 -13.89 9.59 -13.71
CA THR A 51 -13.06 10.50 -14.51
C THR A 51 -11.62 10.63 -13.99
N LEU A 52 -11.35 10.12 -12.79
CA LEU A 52 -10.05 10.08 -12.12
C LEU A 52 -9.50 8.65 -12.03
N THR A 53 -10.32 7.67 -11.65
CA THR A 53 -9.93 6.26 -11.47
C THR A 53 -9.67 5.57 -12.81
N GLU A 54 -10.53 5.71 -13.82
CA GLU A 54 -10.37 4.99 -15.10
C GLU A 54 -9.02 5.26 -15.80
N PRO A 55 -8.50 6.51 -15.87
CA PRO A 55 -7.18 6.76 -16.43
C PRO A 55 -6.05 6.10 -15.63
N ILE A 56 -6.17 6.06 -14.31
CA ILE A 56 -5.20 5.44 -13.40
C ILE A 56 -5.23 3.92 -13.58
N GLU A 57 -6.40 3.31 -13.53
CA GLU A 57 -6.60 1.87 -13.73
C GLU A 57 -6.11 1.42 -15.11
N ARG A 58 -6.33 2.23 -16.14
CA ARG A 58 -5.83 1.95 -17.50
C ARG A 58 -4.32 1.92 -17.55
N TYR A 59 -3.65 2.88 -16.92
CA TYR A 59 -2.20 2.90 -16.80
C TYR A 59 -1.71 1.67 -16.01
N ASP A 60 -2.31 1.42 -14.85
CA ASP A 60 -1.95 0.33 -13.95
C ASP A 60 -2.11 -1.05 -14.61
N ALA A 61 -3.16 -1.25 -15.40
CA ALA A 61 -3.34 -2.48 -16.17
C ALA A 61 -2.25 -2.61 -17.26
N ALA A 62 -1.98 -1.55 -18.01
CA ALA A 62 -0.99 -1.56 -19.08
C ALA A 62 0.43 -1.82 -18.56
N VAL A 63 0.83 -1.20 -17.44
CA VAL A 63 2.17 -1.42 -16.86
C VAL A 63 2.32 -2.82 -16.28
N ARG A 64 1.25 -3.39 -15.69
CA ARG A 64 1.26 -4.80 -15.24
C ARG A 64 1.48 -5.74 -16.41
N GLU A 65 0.73 -5.59 -17.49
CA GLU A 65 0.88 -6.41 -18.70
C GLU A 65 2.28 -6.27 -19.31
N ALA A 66 2.77 -5.03 -19.46
CA ALA A 66 4.10 -4.78 -20.00
C ALA A 66 5.22 -5.37 -19.11
N PHE A 67 5.07 -5.28 -17.78
CA PHE A 67 6.05 -5.82 -16.84
C PHE A 67 6.04 -7.34 -16.84
N GLU A 68 4.86 -7.96 -16.85
CA GLU A 68 4.73 -9.41 -16.97
C GLU A 68 5.37 -9.91 -18.25
N ALA A 69 5.08 -9.28 -19.39
CA ALA A 69 5.72 -9.61 -20.68
C ALA A 69 7.25 -9.46 -20.61
N TYR A 70 7.73 -8.36 -20.03
CA TYR A 70 9.16 -8.14 -19.83
C TYR A 70 9.81 -9.22 -18.97
N VAL A 71 9.20 -9.62 -17.85
CA VAL A 71 9.74 -10.66 -16.95
C VAL A 71 9.75 -12.05 -17.61
N GLN A 72 8.81 -12.33 -18.51
CA GLN A 72 8.77 -13.61 -19.23
C GLN A 72 9.92 -13.77 -20.24
N ASP A 73 10.30 -12.69 -20.92
CA ASP A 73 11.22 -12.76 -22.05
C ASP A 73 12.61 -12.18 -21.77
N ALA A 74 12.71 -11.17 -20.90
CA ALA A 74 13.97 -10.45 -20.69
C ALA A 74 14.95 -11.24 -19.82
N PRO A 75 16.26 -11.10 -20.08
CA PRO A 75 17.30 -11.63 -19.21
C PRO A 75 17.14 -11.16 -17.77
N VAL A 76 17.27 -12.07 -16.79
CA VAL A 76 17.16 -11.71 -15.37
C VAL A 76 18.19 -10.66 -14.95
N ARG A 77 19.35 -10.59 -15.60
CA ARG A 77 20.35 -9.54 -15.35
C ARG A 77 19.85 -8.15 -15.73
N GLU A 78 19.07 -8.03 -16.81
CA GLU A 78 18.48 -6.76 -17.25
C GLU A 78 17.31 -6.38 -16.35
N LEU A 79 16.50 -7.34 -15.91
CA LEU A 79 15.46 -7.12 -14.91
C LEU A 79 16.05 -6.60 -13.58
N LEU A 80 17.08 -7.25 -13.05
CA LEU A 80 17.69 -6.81 -11.79
C LEU A 80 18.44 -5.48 -11.95
N GLU A 81 18.98 -5.17 -13.12
CA GLU A 81 19.56 -3.86 -13.41
C GLU A 81 18.50 -2.75 -13.50
N LEU A 82 17.34 -3.03 -14.11
CA LEU A 82 16.19 -2.13 -14.10
C LEU A 82 15.80 -1.79 -12.66
N ILE A 83 15.62 -2.80 -11.81
CA ILE A 83 15.27 -2.64 -10.39
C ILE A 83 16.36 -1.85 -9.65
N GLU A 84 17.64 -2.18 -9.83
CA GLU A 84 18.74 -1.43 -9.21
C GLU A 84 18.76 0.06 -9.64
N THR A 85 18.31 0.36 -10.85
CA THR A 85 18.24 1.74 -11.34
C THR A 85 17.10 2.53 -10.69
N THR A 86 16.07 1.86 -10.16
CA THR A 86 14.96 2.53 -9.45
C THR A 86 15.39 3.27 -8.19
N LYS A 87 16.59 3.00 -7.64
CA LYS A 87 17.17 3.75 -6.51
C LYS A 87 17.30 5.26 -6.73
N GLN A 88 17.23 5.73 -7.98
CA GLN A 88 17.27 7.15 -8.34
C GLN A 88 15.87 7.80 -8.32
N TYR A 89 14.83 7.02 -8.11
CA TYR A 89 13.42 7.35 -8.24
C TYR A 89 12.71 7.04 -6.91
N PRO A 90 12.72 7.99 -5.96
CA PRO A 90 12.29 7.74 -4.57
C PRO A 90 10.80 7.39 -4.40
N LEU A 91 9.95 7.63 -5.39
CA LEU A 91 8.53 7.25 -5.34
C LEU A 91 8.27 5.86 -5.91
N ILE A 92 9.27 5.22 -6.51
CA ILE A 92 9.22 3.84 -6.99
C ILE A 92 9.91 2.93 -5.97
N ASP A 93 9.12 2.35 -5.06
CA ASP A 93 9.62 1.62 -3.89
C ASP A 93 9.94 0.14 -4.17
N TYR A 94 10.96 -0.11 -4.99
CA TYR A 94 11.50 -1.47 -5.11
C TYR A 94 12.53 -1.77 -4.00
N GLN A 95 12.46 -3.00 -3.48
CA GLN A 95 13.56 -3.55 -2.70
C GLN A 95 14.80 -3.71 -3.59
N ARG A 96 15.94 -3.19 -3.13
CA ARG A 96 17.19 -3.30 -3.89
C ARG A 96 17.64 -4.75 -4.03
N PRO A 97 18.14 -5.15 -5.22
CA PRO A 97 18.67 -6.49 -5.40
C PRO A 97 19.89 -6.75 -4.50
N PRO A 98 20.01 -7.96 -3.91
CA PRO A 98 21.22 -8.37 -3.21
C PRO A 98 22.46 -8.25 -4.12
N THR A 99 23.55 -7.71 -3.57
CA THR A 99 24.77 -7.41 -4.33
C THR A 99 25.43 -8.65 -4.94
N ASP A 100 25.47 -9.76 -4.18
CA ASP A 100 26.00 -11.05 -4.60
C ASP A 100 25.16 -11.68 -5.72
N LEU A 101 23.83 -11.53 -5.65
CA LEU A 101 22.93 -11.93 -6.73
C LEU A 101 23.18 -11.12 -8.01
N LEU A 102 23.30 -9.79 -7.90
CA LEU A 102 23.64 -8.92 -9.03
C LEU A 102 24.98 -9.28 -9.67
N GLU A 103 25.99 -9.53 -8.84
CA GLU A 103 27.31 -9.94 -9.31
C GLU A 103 27.25 -11.29 -10.03
N TYR A 104 26.49 -12.25 -9.48
CA TYR A 104 26.29 -13.55 -10.09
C TYR A 104 25.67 -13.45 -11.49
N VAL A 105 24.50 -12.80 -11.62
CA VAL A 105 23.79 -12.72 -12.92
C VAL A 105 24.53 -11.90 -13.97
N ARG A 106 25.41 -10.97 -13.56
CA ARG A 106 26.22 -10.20 -14.50
C ARG A 106 27.36 -11.00 -15.09
N ASN A 107 27.95 -11.88 -14.28
CA ASN A 107 29.19 -12.59 -14.63
C ASN A 107 28.97 -14.00 -15.17
N HIS A 108 27.74 -14.54 -15.10
CA HIS A 108 27.43 -15.91 -15.52
C HIS A 108 26.36 -15.94 -16.62
N PRO A 109 26.45 -16.87 -17.60
CA PRO A 109 25.44 -17.04 -18.64
C PRO A 109 24.03 -17.35 -18.12
N ALA A 110 23.91 -17.90 -16.90
CA ALA A 110 22.61 -18.07 -16.26
C ALA A 110 21.84 -16.74 -16.11
N GLY A 111 22.53 -15.60 -16.11
CA GLY A 111 21.89 -14.28 -16.09
C GLY A 111 21.27 -13.85 -17.43
N GLU A 112 21.57 -14.55 -18.53
CA GLU A 112 20.92 -14.33 -19.84
C GLU A 112 19.52 -14.96 -19.89
N GLU A 113 19.23 -15.88 -18.97
CA GLU A 113 17.95 -16.59 -18.91
C GLU A 113 16.86 -15.70 -18.27
N PRO A 114 15.59 -15.88 -18.66
CA PRO A 114 14.46 -15.25 -17.98
C PRO A 114 14.34 -15.68 -16.51
N LEU A 115 13.64 -14.86 -15.72
CA LEU A 115 13.45 -15.11 -14.28
C LEU A 115 12.83 -16.48 -14.00
N SER A 116 11.79 -16.85 -14.77
CA SER A 116 11.09 -18.13 -14.62
C SER A 116 12.00 -19.34 -14.89
N THR A 117 12.89 -19.23 -15.89
CA THR A 117 13.90 -20.25 -16.21
C THR A 117 14.93 -20.36 -15.10
N LEU A 118 15.46 -19.23 -14.60
CA LEU A 118 16.40 -19.21 -13.49
C LEU A 118 15.81 -19.86 -12.22
N LEU A 119 14.56 -19.54 -11.88
CA LEU A 119 13.84 -20.15 -10.76
C LEU A 119 13.56 -21.64 -10.96
N SER A 120 13.41 -22.08 -12.21
CA SER A 120 13.28 -23.50 -12.54
C SER A 120 14.60 -24.25 -12.28
N TYR A 121 15.75 -23.65 -12.60
CA TYR A 121 17.07 -24.23 -12.33
C TYR A 121 17.34 -24.40 -10.84
N ALA A 122 16.83 -23.49 -10.01
CA ALA A 122 16.93 -23.58 -8.54
C ALA A 122 16.21 -24.80 -7.93
N GLN A 123 15.41 -25.53 -8.71
CA GLN A 123 14.75 -26.77 -8.29
C GLN A 123 15.53 -28.02 -8.71
N TYR A 124 16.59 -27.87 -9.49
CA TYR A 124 17.38 -28.99 -10.00
C TYR A 124 18.43 -29.45 -8.97
N SER A 125 18.74 -30.74 -8.98
CA SER A 125 19.89 -31.26 -8.25
C SER A 125 21.20 -30.81 -8.90
N GLY A 126 22.29 -30.68 -8.14
CA GLY A 126 23.60 -30.23 -8.67
C GLY A 126 24.10 -30.99 -9.91
N SER A 127 23.87 -32.32 -9.97
CA SER A 127 24.19 -33.13 -11.16
C SER A 127 23.40 -32.71 -12.40
N LYS A 128 22.13 -32.35 -12.24
CA LYS A 128 21.26 -31.88 -13.33
C LYS A 128 21.59 -30.43 -13.69
N LEU A 129 21.88 -29.60 -12.69
CA LEU A 129 22.22 -28.20 -12.84
C LEU A 129 23.47 -27.99 -13.71
N SER A 130 24.46 -28.90 -13.62
CA SER A 130 25.67 -28.89 -14.46
C SER A 130 25.43 -28.97 -15.98
N HIS A 131 24.22 -29.32 -16.42
CA HIS A 131 23.82 -29.29 -17.83
C HIS A 131 23.27 -27.93 -18.29
N TYR A 132 22.92 -27.04 -17.37
CA TYR A 132 22.23 -25.77 -17.66
C TYR A 132 23.08 -24.56 -17.28
N VAL A 133 23.97 -24.69 -16.30
CA VAL A 133 24.84 -23.60 -15.85
C VAL A 133 26.29 -24.04 -15.81
N GLU A 134 27.19 -23.14 -16.17
CA GLU A 134 28.64 -23.41 -16.23
C GLU A 134 29.26 -23.61 -14.85
N ASP A 135 28.77 -22.88 -13.84
CA ASP A 135 29.19 -23.01 -12.44
C ASP A 135 27.99 -23.35 -11.52
N PRO A 136 27.70 -24.64 -11.33
CA PRO A 136 26.62 -25.09 -10.44
C PRO A 136 26.84 -24.72 -8.98
N THR A 137 28.09 -24.65 -8.53
CA THR A 137 28.41 -24.33 -7.13
C THR A 137 28.08 -22.88 -6.83
N ALA A 138 28.52 -21.95 -7.69
CA ALA A 138 28.19 -20.53 -7.55
C ALA A 138 26.68 -20.28 -7.65
N PHE A 139 25.98 -21.02 -8.51
CA PHE A 139 24.53 -20.96 -8.60
C PHE A 139 23.87 -21.39 -7.28
N GLU A 140 24.21 -22.57 -6.76
CA GLU A 140 23.61 -23.15 -5.55
C GLU A 140 23.81 -22.28 -4.30
N THR A 141 24.92 -21.55 -4.21
CA THR A 141 25.19 -20.67 -3.07
C THR A 141 24.54 -19.30 -3.19
N THR A 142 23.98 -18.93 -4.36
CA THR A 142 23.49 -17.58 -4.62
C THR A 142 22.00 -17.56 -4.93
N VAL A 143 21.56 -18.23 -6.00
CA VAL A 143 20.19 -18.10 -6.52
C VAL A 143 19.15 -18.70 -5.57
N PRO A 144 19.29 -19.94 -5.06
CA PRO A 144 18.34 -20.50 -4.10
C PRO A 144 18.26 -19.70 -2.79
N VAL A 145 19.36 -19.08 -2.35
CA VAL A 145 19.43 -18.26 -1.13
C VAL A 145 18.53 -17.03 -1.24
N HIS A 146 18.48 -16.42 -2.43
CA HIS A 146 17.69 -15.21 -2.70
C HIS A 146 16.33 -15.50 -3.34
N ARG A 147 15.85 -16.75 -3.27
CA ARG A 147 14.56 -17.14 -3.88
C ARG A 147 13.39 -16.28 -3.40
N THR A 148 13.29 -16.02 -2.09
CA THR A 148 12.20 -15.18 -1.54
C THR A 148 12.23 -13.76 -2.10
N TYR A 149 13.41 -13.21 -2.39
CA TYR A 149 13.53 -11.91 -3.03
C TYR A 149 13.05 -11.97 -4.48
N LEU A 150 13.54 -12.96 -5.25
CA LEU A 150 13.17 -13.15 -6.65
C LEU A 150 11.65 -13.41 -6.84
N ASP A 151 11.05 -14.22 -5.98
CA ASP A 151 9.61 -14.54 -6.01
C ASP A 151 8.72 -13.33 -5.67
N ARG A 152 9.28 -12.25 -5.10
CA ARG A 152 8.55 -11.01 -4.75
C ARG A 152 8.70 -9.90 -5.78
N ILE A 153 9.47 -10.11 -6.84
CA ILE A 153 9.59 -9.13 -7.91
C ILE A 153 8.26 -9.09 -8.67
N GLY A 154 7.61 -7.94 -8.62
CA GLY A 154 6.32 -7.71 -9.26
C GLY A 154 6.16 -6.27 -9.75
N PRO A 155 5.05 -5.98 -10.45
CA PRO A 155 4.78 -4.67 -11.03
C PRO A 155 4.29 -3.63 -10.01
N GLU A 156 4.00 -4.02 -8.76
CA GLU A 156 3.30 -3.18 -7.78
C GLU A 156 3.95 -1.80 -7.56
N PRO A 157 5.29 -1.67 -7.42
CA PRO A 157 5.92 -0.36 -7.25
C PRO A 157 5.84 0.57 -8.48
N LEU A 158 5.39 0.06 -9.63
CA LEU A 158 5.18 0.83 -10.86
C LEU A 158 3.71 1.23 -11.07
N THR A 159 2.82 0.78 -10.20
CA THR A 159 1.39 1.10 -10.22
C THR A 159 1.07 2.26 -9.28
N VAL A 160 -0.03 2.96 -9.55
CA VAL A 160 -0.51 4.07 -8.73
C VAL A 160 -1.52 3.57 -7.68
N GLY A 161 -2.43 2.67 -8.06
CA GLY A 161 -3.53 2.25 -7.20
C GLY A 161 -4.51 3.39 -6.91
N SER A 162 -4.80 3.63 -5.62
CA SER A 162 -5.69 4.72 -5.21
C SER A 162 -5.01 6.09 -5.47
N PRO A 163 -5.73 7.11 -5.97
CA PRO A 163 -5.15 8.38 -6.39
C PRO A 163 -4.41 9.11 -5.24
N PRO A 164 -3.09 9.33 -5.36
CA PRO A 164 -2.33 10.09 -4.35
C PRO A 164 -2.62 11.60 -4.49
N PRO A 165 -2.16 12.45 -3.57
CA PRO A 165 -2.25 13.90 -3.73
C PRO A 165 -1.70 14.38 -5.07
N ALA A 166 -2.25 15.46 -5.64
CA ALA A 166 -1.90 15.95 -6.97
C ALA A 166 -0.39 16.18 -7.18
N ASP A 167 0.26 16.79 -6.18
CA ASP A 167 1.70 17.04 -6.23
C ASP A 167 2.50 15.74 -6.28
N GLU A 168 2.10 14.74 -5.50
CA GLU A 168 2.73 13.42 -5.46
C GLU A 168 2.53 12.67 -6.78
N LEU A 169 1.30 12.63 -7.32
CA LEU A 169 1.03 12.00 -8.62
C LEU A 169 1.89 12.63 -9.73
N ARG A 170 2.08 13.95 -9.71
CA ARG A 170 2.88 14.66 -10.71
C ARG A 170 4.35 14.25 -10.69
N TYR A 171 4.92 14.08 -9.49
CA TYR A 171 6.30 13.62 -9.34
C TYR A 171 6.41 12.14 -9.71
N LEU A 172 5.52 11.30 -9.17
CA LEU A 172 5.45 9.87 -9.46
C LEU A 172 5.36 9.62 -10.97
N ALA A 173 4.46 10.30 -11.68
CA ALA A 173 4.31 10.19 -13.13
C ALA A 173 5.63 10.48 -13.89
N SER A 174 6.45 11.41 -13.40
CA SER A 174 7.74 11.74 -14.01
C SER A 174 8.76 10.62 -13.82
N GLU A 175 8.74 9.98 -12.66
CA GLU A 175 9.56 8.81 -12.34
C GLU A 175 9.12 7.59 -13.15
N LEU A 176 7.80 7.32 -13.20
CA LEU A 176 7.19 6.24 -13.97
C LEU A 176 7.57 6.34 -15.45
N VAL A 177 7.43 7.50 -16.09
CA VAL A 177 7.85 7.70 -17.49
C VAL A 177 9.32 7.30 -17.72
N SER A 178 10.18 7.61 -16.75
CA SER A 178 11.63 7.35 -16.85
C SER A 178 11.98 5.87 -16.68
N VAL A 179 11.25 5.14 -15.83
CA VAL A 179 11.47 3.72 -15.56
C VAL A 179 10.73 2.84 -16.56
N VAL A 180 9.45 3.10 -16.79
CA VAL A 180 8.57 2.34 -17.70
C VAL A 180 9.07 2.41 -19.15
N GLY A 181 9.60 3.56 -19.58
CA GLY A 181 10.18 3.71 -20.93
C GLY A 181 11.43 2.86 -21.21
N ARG A 182 11.93 2.09 -20.23
CA ARG A 182 13.05 1.16 -20.41
C ARG A 182 12.61 -0.23 -20.86
N PHE A 183 11.35 -0.60 -20.64
CA PHE A 183 10.85 -1.94 -20.94
C PHE A 183 9.50 -1.97 -21.66
N ALA A 184 8.65 -0.96 -21.44
CA ALA A 184 7.33 -0.91 -22.04
C ALA A 184 7.32 -0.14 -23.37
N ASP A 185 6.24 -0.31 -24.12
CA ASP A 185 6.02 0.39 -25.36
C ASP A 185 5.60 1.86 -25.16
N GLU A 186 5.61 2.62 -26.27
CA GLU A 186 5.28 4.04 -26.24
C GLU A 186 3.82 4.30 -25.83
N GLU A 187 2.91 3.36 -26.06
CA GLU A 187 1.50 3.48 -25.62
C GLU A 187 1.42 3.48 -24.10
N THR A 188 2.09 2.55 -23.42
CA THR A 188 2.15 2.48 -21.95
C THR A 188 2.83 3.72 -21.38
N VAL A 189 3.93 4.18 -22.00
CA VAL A 189 4.62 5.41 -21.57
C VAL A 189 3.72 6.64 -21.75
N ALA A 190 2.92 6.71 -22.81
CA ALA A 190 1.96 7.79 -23.01
C ALA A 190 0.89 7.84 -21.91
N LEU A 191 0.42 6.69 -21.43
CA LEU A 191 -0.47 6.62 -20.27
C LEU A 191 0.19 7.20 -19.01
N ALA A 192 1.46 6.86 -18.75
CA ALA A 192 2.21 7.45 -17.63
C ALA A 192 2.33 8.98 -17.75
N ARG A 193 2.52 9.50 -18.98
CA ARG A 193 2.53 10.95 -19.21
C ARG A 193 1.17 11.60 -18.94
N ASN A 194 0.07 10.93 -19.29
CA ASN A 194 -1.28 11.44 -19.04
C ASN A 194 -1.59 11.59 -17.55
N LEU A 195 -1.02 10.75 -16.67
CA LEU A 195 -1.15 10.91 -15.22
C LEU A 195 -0.66 12.28 -14.74
N ARG A 196 0.40 12.81 -15.38
CA ARG A 196 0.93 14.14 -15.07
C ARG A 196 -0.06 15.24 -15.44
N ASP A 197 -0.86 15.06 -16.48
CA ASP A 197 -1.89 15.99 -16.90
C ASP A 197 -3.15 15.86 -16.03
N LEU A 198 -3.47 14.63 -15.62
CA LEU A 198 -4.54 14.34 -14.67
C LEU A 198 -4.31 15.10 -13.35
N ALA A 199 -3.09 15.04 -12.82
CA ALA A 199 -2.65 15.74 -11.61
C ALA A 199 -2.71 17.28 -11.69
N ARG A 200 -2.91 17.87 -12.88
CA ARG A 200 -3.01 19.33 -13.07
C ARG A 200 -4.44 19.83 -13.14
N ARG A 201 -5.43 18.93 -13.16
CA ARG A 201 -6.82 19.34 -13.24
C ARG A 201 -7.22 20.05 -11.96
N GLU A 202 -7.99 21.13 -12.09
CA GLU A 202 -8.48 21.92 -10.96
C GLU A 202 -9.45 21.13 -10.06
N ASP A 203 -10.10 20.10 -10.61
CA ASP A 203 -11.03 19.22 -9.91
C ASP A 203 -10.36 17.99 -9.29
N TYR A 204 -9.04 17.80 -9.43
CA TYR A 204 -8.33 16.60 -9.01
C TYR A 204 -8.53 16.29 -7.53
N ASP A 205 -8.23 17.25 -6.63
CA ASP A 205 -8.30 17.01 -5.19
C ASP A 205 -9.73 16.72 -4.72
N ARG A 206 -10.72 17.41 -5.31
CA ARG A 206 -12.14 17.13 -5.04
C ARG A 206 -12.55 15.71 -5.46
N LEU A 207 -12.12 15.28 -6.65
CA LEU A 207 -12.41 13.94 -7.17
C LEU A 207 -11.67 12.87 -6.35
N ARG A 208 -10.42 13.15 -5.96
CA ARG A 208 -9.63 12.27 -5.11
C ARG A 208 -10.32 12.05 -3.77
N ASP A 209 -10.77 13.11 -3.11
CA ASP A 209 -11.46 13.00 -1.83
C ASP A 209 -12.76 12.18 -1.96
N ALA A 210 -13.46 12.32 -3.09
CA ALA A 210 -14.62 11.49 -3.40
C ALA A 210 -14.26 10.01 -3.61
N VAL A 211 -13.15 9.70 -4.32
CA VAL A 211 -12.65 8.32 -4.49
C VAL A 211 -12.30 7.71 -3.14
N VAL A 212 -11.53 8.41 -2.31
CA VAL A 212 -11.14 7.92 -0.98
C VAL A 212 -12.37 7.67 -0.10
N ALA A 213 -13.35 8.59 -0.13
CA ALA A 213 -14.59 8.40 0.59
C ALA A 213 -15.44 7.26 0.03
N GLU A 214 -15.39 6.99 -1.27
CA GLU A 214 -16.07 5.85 -1.89
C GLU A 214 -15.44 4.51 -1.48
N GLU A 215 -14.11 4.43 -1.42
CA GLU A 215 -13.37 3.21 -1.00
C GLU A 215 -13.54 2.91 0.49
N GLU A 216 -13.49 3.93 1.35
CA GLU A 216 -13.45 3.77 2.81
C GLU A 216 -14.85 3.70 3.46
N LEU A 217 -15.89 4.32 2.86
CA LEU A 217 -17.23 4.32 3.44
C LEU A 217 -18.07 3.11 2.99
N THR A 218 -18.70 2.42 3.94
CA THR A 218 -19.75 1.43 3.61
C THR A 218 -21.05 2.11 3.17
N ALA A 219 -21.97 1.35 2.57
CA ALA A 219 -23.29 1.86 2.20
C ALA A 219 -24.06 2.38 3.42
N GLU A 220 -24.00 1.66 4.54
CA GLU A 220 -24.65 2.04 5.79
C GLU A 220 -24.03 3.31 6.39
N GLN A 221 -22.70 3.45 6.34
CA GLN A 221 -22.02 4.65 6.83
C GLN A 221 -22.38 5.88 5.99
N ARG A 222 -22.48 5.74 4.66
CA ARG A 222 -22.95 6.83 3.78
C ARG A 222 -24.40 7.22 4.11
N GLU A 223 -25.27 6.24 4.38
CA GLU A 223 -26.65 6.50 4.78
C GLU A 223 -26.72 7.18 6.16
N ALA A 224 -25.95 6.71 7.15
CA ALA A 224 -25.85 7.30 8.48
C ALA A 224 -25.34 8.76 8.42
N LEU A 225 -24.37 9.06 7.55
CA LEU A 225 -23.89 10.42 7.29
C LEU A 225 -25.00 11.29 6.70
N ARG A 226 -25.71 10.80 5.68
CA ARG A 226 -26.85 11.51 5.05
C ARG A 226 -27.99 11.78 6.04
N ASN A 227 -28.23 10.84 6.96
CA ASN A 227 -29.28 10.96 7.98
C ASN A 227 -28.86 11.79 9.20
N GLY A 228 -27.60 12.23 9.29
CA GLY A 228 -27.06 12.95 10.45
C GLY A 228 -26.88 12.08 11.70
N GLU A 229 -26.92 10.76 11.55
CA GLU A 229 -26.80 9.80 12.66
C GLU A 229 -25.40 9.82 13.28
N ILE A 230 -24.37 10.04 12.47
CA ILE A 230 -22.97 10.15 12.92
C ILE A 230 -22.78 11.33 13.87
N GLU A 231 -23.30 12.51 13.52
CA GLU A 231 -23.19 13.69 14.39
C GLU A 231 -24.07 13.53 15.65
N ALA A 232 -25.28 12.97 15.51
CA ALA A 232 -26.14 12.67 16.66
C ALA A 232 -25.49 11.67 17.64
N GLU A 233 -24.79 10.64 17.13
CA GLU A 233 -24.03 9.72 17.96
C GLU A 233 -22.86 10.43 18.65
N ALA A 234 -22.12 11.27 17.92
CA ALA A 234 -20.99 12.02 18.46
C ALA A 234 -21.42 12.98 19.58
N GLU A 235 -22.52 13.72 19.41
CA GLU A 235 -23.09 14.58 20.43
C GLU A 235 -23.49 13.79 21.69
N ARG A 236 -24.14 12.64 21.51
CA ARG A 236 -24.52 11.76 22.64
C ARG A 236 -23.29 11.29 23.41
N LEU A 237 -22.24 10.87 22.71
CA LEU A 237 -21.01 10.36 23.30
C LEU A 237 -20.20 11.46 24.02
N ARG A 238 -20.11 12.66 23.45
CA ARG A 238 -19.52 13.84 24.13
C ARG A 238 -20.27 14.13 25.43
N GLY A 239 -21.59 14.13 25.39
CA GLY A 239 -22.42 14.31 26.59
C GLY A 239 -22.30 13.17 27.61
N GLU A 240 -21.99 11.95 27.20
CA GLU A 240 -21.69 10.84 28.11
C GLU A 240 -20.31 10.99 28.75
N ARG A 241 -19.29 11.32 27.95
CA ARG A 241 -17.92 11.58 28.41
C ARG A 241 -17.91 12.66 29.49
N ASP A 242 -18.54 13.80 29.22
CA ASP A 242 -18.56 14.93 30.16
C ASP A 242 -19.21 14.55 31.51
N ARG A 243 -20.23 13.65 31.50
CA ARG A 243 -20.84 13.15 32.75
C ARG A 243 -19.93 12.19 33.51
N LEU A 244 -19.20 11.33 32.80
CA LEU A 244 -18.29 10.36 33.39
C LEU A 244 -17.04 11.05 33.97
N GLU A 245 -16.50 12.05 33.27
CA GLU A 245 -15.40 12.89 33.78
C GLU A 245 -15.82 13.62 35.06
N GLN A 246 -17.00 14.26 35.06
CA GLN A 246 -17.55 14.89 36.28
C GLN A 246 -17.75 13.89 37.43
N ALA A 247 -18.04 12.62 37.15
CA ALA A 247 -18.20 11.60 38.17
C ALA A 247 -16.87 11.12 38.77
N LEU A 248 -15.74 11.29 38.07
CA LEU A 248 -14.40 10.98 38.57
C LEU A 248 -13.76 12.17 39.31
N GLU A 249 -14.17 13.40 38.99
CA GLU A 249 -13.70 14.61 39.67
C GLU A 249 -14.36 14.87 41.04
N ASN A 250 -15.49 14.20 41.33
CA ASN A 250 -16.27 14.33 42.57
C ASN A 250 -16.06 13.17 43.53
#